data_AF-A0A957EEZ1-F1
#
_entry.id   AF-A0A957EEZ1-F1
#
_cell.length_a   1.000
_cell.length_b   1.000
_cell.length_c   1.000
_cell.angle_alpha   90.00
_cell.angle_beta   90.00
_cell.angle_gamma   90.00
#
_symmetry.space_group_name_H-M   'P 1'
#
loop_
_entity.id
_entity.type
_entity.pdbx_description
1 polymer ?
#
loop_
_entity_poly.entity_id
_entity_poly.type
_entity_poly.pdbx_seq_one_letter_code
_entity_poly.pdbx_strand_id
1 'polypeptide(L)'
;MNFFAYILRRAARHWQILLTLILGVLLSTALLASSPLLVNTVVEFGLRRNLLAAPPLEGNLRLRAYSERTQASYEELSQQVTEIVERRLGAYIAAIIPSVQTRQFYPWLRAQPVSDQRVSLLFYGEGDTAIVDRVQFEQGGWPQDVLVDEHVLGVVIGTDMATAYQLQVGDRLPLSE
;
A
#
# COMPACT_ATOMS: atom_id res chain seq x y z
N MET A 1 -35.42 2.98 -57.03
CA MET A 1 -34.77 1.65 -57.14
C MET A 1 -33.96 1.41 -55.88
N ASN A 2 -34.39 0.46 -55.05
CA ASN A 2 -33.95 0.31 -53.66
C ASN A 2 -32.50 -0.22 -53.57
N PHE A 3 -31.56 0.68 -53.26
CA PHE A 3 -30.16 0.37 -52.98
C PHE A 3 -30.02 -0.75 -51.94
N PHE A 4 -30.92 -0.76 -50.94
CA PHE A 4 -31.03 -1.81 -49.92
C PHE A 4 -31.28 -3.21 -50.51
N ALA A 5 -32.14 -3.33 -51.53
CA ALA A 5 -32.44 -4.62 -52.15
C ALA A 5 -31.25 -5.16 -52.94
N TYR A 6 -30.44 -4.27 -53.51
CA TYR A 6 -29.20 -4.64 -54.21
C TYR A 6 -28.13 -5.12 -53.21
N ILE A 7 -27.98 -4.41 -52.09
CA ILE A 7 -27.09 -4.81 -51.00
C ILE A 7 -27.53 -6.17 -50.41
N LEU A 8 -28.83 -6.38 -50.17
CA LEU A 8 -29.35 -7.64 -49.64
C LEU A 8 -29.11 -8.82 -50.60
N ARG A 9 -29.33 -8.64 -51.91
CA ARG A 9 -29.03 -9.69 -52.91
C ARG A 9 -27.54 -9.99 -53.00
N ARG A 10 -26.68 -8.98 -52.90
CA ARG A 10 -25.22 -9.14 -52.90
C ARG A 10 -24.72 -9.80 -51.61
N ALA A 11 -25.30 -9.46 -50.47
CA ALA A 11 -25.05 -10.11 -49.18
C ALA A 11 -25.50 -11.57 -49.20
N ALA A 12 -26.66 -11.88 -49.81
CA ALA A 12 -27.12 -13.25 -49.99
C ALA A 12 -26.19 -14.08 -50.90
N ARG A 13 -25.58 -13.48 -51.93
CA ARG A 13 -24.63 -14.18 -52.82
C ARG A 13 -23.29 -14.48 -52.15
N HIS A 14 -22.84 -13.62 -51.23
CA HIS A 14 -21.58 -13.78 -50.48
C HIS A 14 -21.80 -14.05 -48.98
N TRP A 15 -22.92 -14.71 -48.65
CA TRP A 15 -23.38 -14.88 -47.27
C TRP A 15 -22.37 -15.65 -46.39
N GLN A 16 -21.63 -16.59 -46.97
CA GLN A 16 -20.60 -17.37 -46.28
C GLN A 16 -19.44 -16.48 -45.79
N ILE A 17 -18.95 -15.57 -46.65
CA ILE A 17 -17.85 -14.66 -46.32
C ILE A 17 -18.29 -13.68 -45.21
N LEU A 18 -19.52 -13.17 -45.30
CA LEU A 18 -20.09 -12.28 -44.29
C LEU A 18 -20.27 -12.99 -42.94
N LEU A 19 -20.71 -14.25 -42.94
CA LEU A 19 -20.82 -15.06 -41.72
C LEU A 19 -19.45 -15.28 -41.07
N THR A 20 -18.43 -15.65 -41.86
CA THR A 20 -17.08 -15.85 -41.31
C THR A 20 -16.48 -14.57 -40.76
N LEU A 21 -16.75 -13.43 -41.40
CA LEU A 21 -16.30 -12.12 -40.92
C LEU A 21 -16.99 -11.76 -39.60
N ILE A 22 -18.31 -11.90 -39.52
CA ILE A 22 -19.08 -11.63 -38.30
C ILE A 22 -18.63 -12.56 -37.17
N LEU A 23 -18.44 -13.85 -37.45
CA LEU A 23 -17.97 -14.82 -36.47
C LEU A 23 -16.57 -14.46 -35.94
N GLY A 24 -15.65 -14.06 -36.81
CA GLY A 24 -14.30 -13.63 -36.42
C GLY A 24 -14.32 -12.37 -35.55
N VAL A 25 -15.16 -11.38 -35.91
CA VAL A 25 -15.34 -10.16 -35.10
C VAL A 25 -15.93 -10.49 -33.73
N LEU A 26 -16.96 -11.35 -33.67
CA LEU A 26 -17.55 -11.79 -32.40
C LEU A 26 -16.54 -12.55 -31.53
N LEU A 27 -15.73 -13.44 -32.12
CA LEU A 27 -14.72 -14.21 -31.40
C LEU A 27 -13.64 -13.30 -30.81
N SER A 28 -13.10 -12.37 -31.60
CA SER A 28 -12.10 -11.40 -31.11
C SER A 28 -12.67 -10.50 -30.03
N THR A 29 -13.92 -10.05 -30.19
CA THR A 29 -14.59 -9.20 -29.19
C THR A 29 -14.83 -9.96 -27.89
N ALA A 30 -15.26 -11.23 -27.97
CA ALA A 30 -15.46 -12.09 -26.81
C ALA A 30 -14.13 -12.37 -26.09
N LEU A 31 -13.04 -12.61 -26.82
CA LEU A 31 -11.71 -12.81 -26.23
C LEU A 31 -11.20 -11.54 -25.53
N LEU A 32 -11.36 -10.37 -26.16
CA LEU A 32 -11.00 -9.09 -25.55
C LEU A 32 -11.84 -8.78 -24.32
N ALA A 33 -13.14 -9.09 -24.34
CA ALA A 33 -14.05 -8.89 -23.22
C ALA A 33 -13.85 -9.92 -22.09
N SER A 34 -13.36 -11.13 -22.40
CA SER A 34 -13.12 -12.18 -21.41
C SER A 34 -11.91 -11.90 -20.52
N SER A 35 -10.89 -11.21 -21.02
CA SER A 35 -9.66 -10.92 -20.26
C SER A 35 -9.90 -10.11 -18.97
N PRO A 36 -10.60 -8.96 -18.99
CA PRO A 36 -10.93 -8.23 -17.75
C PRO A 36 -11.77 -9.04 -16.76
N LEU A 37 -12.71 -9.84 -17.27
CA LEU A 37 -13.58 -10.68 -16.44
C LEU A 37 -12.78 -11.77 -15.70
N LEU A 38 -11.90 -12.48 -16.42
CA LEU A 38 -11.04 -13.51 -15.83
C LEU A 38 -10.09 -12.93 -14.78
N VAL A 39 -9.50 -11.76 -15.05
CA VAL A 39 -8.58 -11.11 -14.11
C VAL A 39 -9.31 -10.74 -12.81
N ASN A 40 -10.48 -10.11 -12.91
CA ASN A 40 -11.26 -9.72 -11.72
C ASN A 40 -11.64 -10.94 -10.87
N THR A 41 -12.11 -12.02 -11.51
CA THR A 41 -12.49 -13.25 -10.80
C THR A 41 -11.29 -13.92 -10.14
N VAL A 42 -10.15 -14.03 -10.83
CA VAL A 42 -8.92 -14.64 -10.27
C VAL A 42 -8.38 -13.81 -9.10
N VAL A 43 -8.39 -12.48 -9.20
CA VAL A 43 -7.95 -11.58 -8.12
C VAL A 43 -8.85 -11.75 -6.90
N GLU A 44 -10.17 -11.78 -7.09
CA GLU A 44 -11.12 -11.96 -5.99
C GLU A 44 -10.95 -13.31 -5.29
N PHE A 45 -10.87 -14.41 -6.04
CA PHE A 45 -10.65 -15.74 -5.48
C PHE A 45 -9.27 -15.89 -4.84
N GLY A 46 -8.23 -15.32 -5.46
CA GLY A 46 -6.87 -15.36 -4.93
C GLY A 46 -6.75 -14.57 -3.63
N LEU A 47 -7.33 -13.38 -3.57
CA LEU A 47 -7.35 -12.56 -2.37
C LEU A 47 -8.11 -13.27 -1.25
N ARG A 48 -9.33 -13.77 -1.52
CA ARG A 48 -10.14 -14.48 -0.53
C ARG A 48 -9.45 -15.74 -0.02
N ARG A 49 -8.85 -16.54 -0.90
CA ARG A 49 -8.13 -17.76 -0.53
C ARG A 49 -6.90 -17.46 0.32
N ASN A 50 -6.12 -16.44 -0.05
CA ASN A 50 -4.93 -16.06 0.71
C ASN A 50 -5.29 -15.50 2.08
N LEU A 51 -6.33 -14.67 2.18
CA LEU A 51 -6.81 -14.15 3.47
C LEU A 51 -7.35 -15.25 4.40
N LEU A 52 -8.03 -16.26 3.85
CA LEU A 52 -8.56 -17.38 4.63
C LEU A 52 -7.52 -18.45 5.00
N ALA A 53 -6.45 -18.58 4.21
CA ALA A 53 -5.39 -19.55 4.44
C ALA A 53 -4.21 -18.99 5.25
N ALA A 54 -4.07 -17.66 5.34
CA ALA A 54 -3.01 -17.03 6.11
C ALA A 54 -3.30 -17.11 7.62
N PRO A 55 -2.28 -17.41 8.45
CA PRO A 55 -2.39 -17.28 9.90
C PRO A 55 -2.88 -15.87 10.29
N PRO A 56 -3.70 -15.69 11.34
CA PRO A 56 -4.23 -14.39 11.75
C PRO A 56 -3.16 -13.32 12.06
N LEU A 57 -1.92 -13.74 12.34
CA LEU A 57 -0.77 -12.88 12.57
C LEU A 57 -0.02 -12.51 11.27
N GLU A 58 -0.27 -13.22 10.16
CA GLU A 58 0.38 -13.04 8.86
C GLU A 58 -0.57 -12.50 7.77
N GLY A 59 -1.89 -12.58 7.98
CA GLY A 59 -2.93 -12.11 7.06
C GLY A 59 -3.10 -10.59 7.00
N ASN A 60 -2.00 -9.84 6.96
CA ASN A 60 -2.03 -8.38 6.94
C ASN A 60 -2.30 -7.87 5.52
N LEU A 61 -3.45 -7.23 5.32
CA LEU A 61 -3.75 -6.54 4.06
C LEU A 61 -3.14 -5.13 4.09
N ARG A 62 -2.06 -4.93 3.35
CA ARG A 62 -1.37 -3.64 3.25
C ARG A 62 -1.83 -2.86 2.02
N LEU A 63 -2.55 -1.78 2.25
CA LEU A 63 -2.89 -0.80 1.21
C LEU A 63 -1.88 0.34 1.24
N ARG A 64 -1.39 0.72 0.06
CA ARG A 64 -0.47 1.86 -0.10
C ARG A 64 -1.06 2.84 -1.10
N ALA A 65 -1.34 4.04 -0.62
CA ALA A 65 -1.77 5.17 -1.44
C ALA A 65 -0.69 6.27 -1.38
N TYR A 66 -0.73 7.18 -2.35
CA TYR A 66 0.23 8.27 -2.46
C TYR A 66 -0.54 9.59 -2.54
N SER A 67 -0.16 10.58 -1.72
CA SER A 67 -0.68 11.94 -1.78
C SER A 67 0.45 12.96 -1.97
N GLU A 68 0.06 14.21 -2.22
CA GLU A 68 0.94 15.37 -2.11
C GLU A 68 1.35 15.61 -0.65
N ARG A 69 2.39 16.44 -0.43
CA ARG A 69 3.00 16.68 0.90
C ARG A 69 2.22 17.66 1.78
N THR A 70 0.89 17.66 1.71
CA THR A 70 0.07 18.56 2.53
C THR A 70 -0.77 17.77 3.51
N GLN A 71 -0.83 18.22 4.77
CA GLN A 71 -1.65 17.59 5.81
C GLN A 71 -3.11 17.42 5.38
N ALA A 72 -3.72 18.46 4.82
CA ALA A 72 -5.09 18.41 4.32
C ALA A 72 -5.30 17.31 3.25
N SER A 73 -4.34 17.15 2.33
CA SER A 73 -4.42 16.10 1.30
C SER A 73 -4.24 14.68 1.87
N TYR A 74 -3.49 14.55 2.97
CA TYR A 74 -3.37 13.28 3.68
C TYR A 74 -4.66 12.92 4.42
N GLU A 75 -5.25 13.87 5.14
CA GLU A 75 -6.49 13.65 5.90
C GLU A 75 -7.65 13.28 4.97
N GLU A 76 -7.80 13.99 3.85
CA GLU A 76 -8.81 13.68 2.83
C GLU A 76 -8.61 12.27 2.24
N LEU A 77 -7.38 11.92 1.86
CA LEU A 77 -7.08 10.60 1.32
C LEU A 77 -7.27 9.49 2.36
N SER A 78 -6.86 9.73 3.61
CA SER A 78 -7.00 8.78 4.71
C SER A 78 -8.48 8.49 4.97
N GLN A 79 -9.33 9.51 5.03
CA GLN A 79 -10.78 9.33 5.17
C GLN A 79 -11.38 8.53 4.01
N GLN A 80 -11.04 8.88 2.77
CA GLN A 80 -11.54 8.14 1.59
C GLN A 80 -11.13 6.66 1.63
N VAL A 81 -9.87 6.37 1.97
CA VAL A 81 -9.37 4.99 2.06
C VAL A 81 -10.08 4.23 3.19
N THR A 82 -10.17 4.83 4.38
CA THR A 82 -10.83 4.22 5.53
C THR A 82 -12.30 3.92 5.24
N GLU A 83 -13.05 4.85 4.65
CA GLU A 83 -14.44 4.62 4.27
C GLU A 83 -14.61 3.46 3.28
N ILE A 84 -13.73 3.37 2.27
CA ILE A 84 -13.78 2.28 1.28
C ILE A 84 -13.46 0.94 1.95
N VAL A 85 -12.44 0.90 2.81
CA VAL A 85 -12.02 -0.29 3.54
C VAL A 85 -13.10 -0.75 4.49
N GLU A 86 -13.66 0.13 5.31
CA GLU A 86 -14.75 -0.21 6.23
C GLU A 86 -15.99 -0.72 5.48
N ARG A 87 -16.40 -0.03 4.41
CA ARG A 87 -17.59 -0.39 3.63
C ARG A 87 -17.47 -1.76 2.96
N ARG A 88 -16.26 -2.15 2.53
CA ARG A 88 -16.03 -3.40 1.77
C ARG A 88 -15.55 -4.55 2.65
N LEU A 89 -14.74 -4.26 3.66
CA LEU A 89 -13.96 -5.24 4.41
C LEU A 89 -14.16 -5.12 5.93
N GLY A 90 -14.91 -4.13 6.43
CA GLY A 90 -15.06 -3.88 7.87
C GLY A 90 -15.57 -5.10 8.66
N ALA A 91 -16.42 -5.94 8.07
CA ALA A 91 -16.91 -7.16 8.72
C ALA A 91 -15.83 -8.25 8.92
N TYR A 92 -14.69 -8.14 8.23
CA TYR A 92 -13.60 -9.12 8.23
C TYR A 92 -12.28 -8.56 8.77
N ILE A 93 -12.24 -7.29 9.17
CA ILE A 93 -11.04 -6.61 9.65
C ILE A 93 -11.18 -6.33 11.14
N ALA A 94 -10.21 -6.77 11.94
CA ALA A 94 -10.18 -6.52 13.38
C ALA A 94 -9.68 -5.10 13.72
N ALA A 95 -8.73 -4.58 12.94
CA ALA A 95 -8.17 -3.25 13.14
C ALA A 95 -7.64 -2.66 11.83
N ILE A 96 -7.81 -1.35 11.65
CA ILE A 96 -7.17 -0.57 10.60
C ILE A 96 -6.01 0.19 11.24
N ILE A 97 -4.82 0.06 10.66
CA ILE A 97 -3.61 0.71 11.17
C ILE A 97 -3.17 1.74 10.12
N PRO A 98 -3.42 3.04 10.33
CA PRO A 98 -2.90 4.05 9.42
C PRO A 98 -1.37 4.09 9.56
N SER A 99 -0.67 4.20 8.43
CA SER A 99 0.78 4.38 8.42
C SER A 99 1.17 5.36 7.33
N VAL A 100 2.05 6.31 7.66
CA VAL A 100 2.58 7.27 6.71
C VAL A 100 4.07 7.02 6.56
N GLN A 101 4.48 6.68 5.34
CA GLN A 101 5.89 6.56 5.00
C GLN A 101 6.28 7.71 4.08
N THR A 102 7.26 8.49 4.52
CA THR A 102 7.87 9.50 3.68
C THR A 102 8.81 8.88 2.64
N ARG A 103 9.02 9.57 1.52
CA ARG A 103 10.07 9.19 0.56
C ARG A 103 11.45 9.37 1.21
N GLN A 104 12.43 8.61 0.74
CA GLN A 104 13.81 8.67 1.23
C GLN A 104 14.31 10.11 1.29
N PHE A 105 14.75 10.53 2.48
CA PHE A 105 15.43 11.79 2.72
C PHE A 105 16.93 11.55 2.90
N TYR A 106 17.73 12.56 2.54
CA TYR A 106 19.13 12.63 2.93
C TYR A 106 19.22 13.42 4.24
N PRO A 107 19.80 12.85 5.30
CA PRO A 107 20.03 13.59 6.51
C PRO A 107 21.06 14.69 6.25
N TRP A 108 20.78 15.90 6.74
CA TRP A 108 21.72 17.01 6.73
C TRP A 108 22.43 17.06 8.08
N LEU A 109 23.73 16.74 8.08
CA LEU A 109 24.57 16.86 9.27
C LEU A 109 25.53 18.04 9.04
N ARG A 110 25.56 19.00 9.97
CA ARG A 110 26.47 20.18 9.89
C ARG A 110 26.39 20.93 8.56
N ALA A 111 25.17 21.17 8.07
CA ALA A 111 24.88 21.82 6.79
C ALA A 111 25.43 21.10 5.54
N GLN A 112 25.91 19.86 5.66
CA GLN A 112 26.28 19.01 4.52
C GLN A 112 25.32 17.82 4.39
N PRO A 113 24.82 17.52 3.18
CA PRO A 113 23.97 16.37 2.97
C PRO A 113 24.80 15.08 3.02
N VAL A 114 24.46 14.16 3.91
CA VAL A 114 25.08 12.83 3.97
C VAL A 114 24.39 11.97 2.91
N SER A 115 25.01 11.85 1.74
CA SER A 115 24.45 11.18 0.56
C SER A 115 24.49 9.64 0.61
N ASP A 116 25.37 9.10 1.46
CA ASP A 116 25.49 7.67 1.76
C ASP A 116 24.25 7.13 2.50
N GLN A 117 23.69 7.94 3.40
CA GLN A 117 22.62 7.50 4.29
C GLN A 117 21.26 7.98 3.80
N ARG A 118 20.29 7.07 3.79
CA ARG A 118 18.90 7.36 3.42
C ARG A 118 17.99 7.03 4.58
N VAL A 119 17.23 8.03 5.01
CA VAL A 119 16.28 7.87 6.12
C VAL A 119 14.87 7.99 5.57
N SER A 120 13.98 7.08 5.98
CA SER A 120 12.55 7.24 5.78
C SER A 120 11.88 7.41 7.12
N LEU A 121 11.14 8.50 7.30
CA LEU A 121 10.28 8.68 8.45
C LEU A 121 9.01 7.84 8.24
N LEU A 122 8.69 7.03 9.24
CA LEU A 122 7.54 6.15 9.28
C LEU A 122 6.71 6.49 10.52
N PHE A 123 5.46 6.85 10.29
CA PHE A 123 4.49 7.14 11.33
C PHE A 123 3.46 6.01 11.36
N TYR A 124 3.05 5.60 12.55
CA TYR A 124 2.05 4.56 12.77
C TYR A 124 0.93 5.06 13.69
N GLY A 125 -0.32 4.90 13.26
CA GLY A 125 -1.50 5.20 14.07
C GLY A 125 -1.95 6.65 14.07
N GLU A 126 -3.07 6.89 14.74
CA GLU A 126 -3.55 8.23 15.11
C GLU A 126 -3.19 8.44 16.60
N GLY A 127 -2.10 9.16 16.85
CA GLY A 127 -1.63 9.50 18.19
C GLY A 127 -0.53 8.58 18.77
N ASP A 128 0.05 9.02 19.88
CA ASP A 128 1.25 8.43 20.49
C ASP A 128 1.05 7.01 21.07
N THR A 129 -0.20 6.61 21.32
CA THR A 129 -0.54 5.33 21.97
C THR A 129 -0.64 4.15 21.01
N ALA A 130 -0.96 4.40 19.74
CA ALA A 130 -1.25 3.33 18.78
C ALA A 130 0.00 2.54 18.34
N ILE A 131 1.19 3.14 18.45
CA ILE A 131 2.47 2.47 18.23
C ILE A 131 2.91 1.67 19.47
N VAL A 132 2.59 2.16 20.69
CA VAL A 132 2.94 1.50 21.96
C VAL A 132 2.37 0.09 22.02
N ASP A 133 1.10 -0.05 21.63
CA ASP A 133 0.38 -1.34 21.66
C ASP A 133 0.88 -2.35 20.60
N ARG A 134 1.77 -1.93 19.70
CA ARG A 134 2.27 -2.72 18.57
C ARG A 134 3.77 -2.92 18.55
N VAL A 135 4.47 -2.37 19.53
CA VAL A 135 5.91 -2.54 19.70
C VAL A 135 6.15 -3.46 20.88
N GLN A 136 6.88 -4.54 20.65
CA GLN A 136 7.42 -5.35 21.72
C GLN A 136 8.78 -4.79 22.13
N PHE A 137 8.92 -4.39 23.39
CA PHE A 137 10.20 -3.93 23.93
C PHE A 137 11.07 -5.12 24.29
N GLU A 138 12.25 -5.22 23.66
CA GLU A 138 13.29 -6.15 24.10
C GLU A 138 14.08 -5.58 25.29
N GLN A 139 14.33 -4.26 25.28
CA GLN A 139 14.99 -3.52 26.36
C GLN A 139 14.43 -2.10 26.45
N GLY A 140 14.35 -1.54 27.67
CA GLY A 140 13.91 -0.17 27.91
C GLY A 140 12.40 0.03 27.84
N GLY A 141 11.97 1.23 27.41
CA GLY A 141 10.57 1.63 27.26
C GLY A 141 10.44 2.86 26.36
N TRP A 142 9.22 3.34 26.15
CA TRP A 142 9.01 4.60 25.40
C TRP A 142 9.71 5.78 26.09
N PRO A 143 10.29 6.73 25.34
CA PRO A 143 10.81 7.97 25.88
C PRO A 143 9.68 8.73 26.56
N GLN A 144 9.98 9.33 27.70
CA GLN A 144 9.05 10.20 28.40
C GLN A 144 9.26 11.65 27.94
N ASP A 145 8.18 12.43 27.87
CA ASP A 145 8.23 13.86 27.49
C ASP A 145 9.12 14.69 28.43
N VAL A 146 9.29 14.22 29.68
CA VAL A 146 10.21 14.82 30.64
C VAL A 146 11.49 14.00 30.64
N LEU A 147 12.54 14.56 30.04
CA LEU A 147 13.89 14.00 30.16
C LEU A 147 14.34 14.12 31.61
N VAL A 148 14.79 12.99 32.17
CA VAL A 148 15.27 12.90 33.56
C VAL A 148 16.58 13.66 33.76
N ASP A 149 17.35 13.89 32.68
CA ASP A 149 18.62 14.62 32.65
C ASP A 149 18.78 15.30 31.27
N GLU A 150 19.31 16.52 31.22
CA GLU A 150 19.57 17.28 29.99
C GLU A 150 20.58 16.59 29.05
N HIS A 151 21.39 15.66 29.58
CA HIS A 151 22.38 14.90 28.81
C HIS A 151 21.91 13.50 28.41
N VAL A 152 20.66 13.14 28.73
CA VAL A 152 20.10 11.83 28.40
C VAL A 152 18.99 12.02 27.38
N LEU A 153 19.12 11.35 26.23
CA LEU A 153 18.10 11.34 25.19
C LEU A 153 17.35 10.01 25.22
N GLY A 154 16.04 10.06 25.39
CA GLY A 154 15.18 8.89 25.20
C GLY A 154 14.90 8.68 23.71
N VAL A 155 15.34 7.56 23.15
CA VAL A 155 15.04 7.15 21.77
C VAL A 155 14.58 5.71 21.72
N VAL A 156 13.76 5.40 20.72
CA VAL A 156 13.38 4.02 20.38
C VAL A 156 13.97 3.69 19.02
N ILE A 157 14.75 2.62 18.97
CA ILE A 157 15.35 2.08 17.75
C ILE A 157 14.96 0.62 17.60
N GLY A 158 14.84 0.13 16.37
CA GLY A 158 14.58 -1.29 16.11
C GLY A 158 15.78 -2.18 16.42
N THR A 159 15.53 -3.45 16.74
CA THR A 159 16.57 -4.44 17.09
C THR A 159 17.67 -4.56 16.03
N ASP A 160 17.32 -4.50 14.74
CA ASP A 160 18.29 -4.56 13.64
C ASP A 160 19.29 -3.39 13.70
N MET A 161 18.79 -2.18 14.00
CA MET A 161 19.62 -0.99 14.13
C MET A 161 20.47 -1.04 15.40
N ALA A 162 19.87 -1.44 16.54
CA ALA A 162 20.61 -1.61 17.79
C ALA A 162 21.76 -2.63 17.62
N THR A 163 21.50 -3.74 16.94
CA THR A 163 22.51 -4.78 16.67
C THR A 163 23.60 -4.27 15.71
N ALA A 164 23.21 -3.60 14.63
CA ALA A 164 24.17 -3.08 13.65
C ALA A 164 25.16 -2.06 14.25
N TYR A 165 24.68 -1.22 15.17
CA TYR A 165 25.48 -0.21 15.85
C TYR A 165 25.96 -0.62 17.24
N GLN A 166 25.69 -1.86 17.65
CA GLN A 166 26.03 -2.41 18.98
C GLN A 166 25.54 -1.54 20.15
N LEU A 167 24.36 -0.95 20.02
CA LEU A 167 23.77 -0.05 21.00
C LEU A 167 22.97 -0.82 22.06
N GLN A 168 23.17 -0.44 23.32
CA GLN A 168 22.41 -0.90 24.49
C GLN A 168 21.78 0.29 25.23
N VAL A 169 20.75 0.00 26.02
CA VAL A 169 20.12 1.02 26.87
C VAL A 169 21.14 1.52 27.90
N GLY A 170 21.38 2.83 27.91
CA GLY A 170 22.36 3.48 28.80
C GLY A 170 23.73 3.73 28.16
N ASP A 171 23.91 3.36 26.89
CA ASP A 171 25.14 3.66 26.17
C ASP A 171 25.36 5.16 25.99
N ARG A 172 26.62 5.58 26.11
CA ARG A 172 27.03 6.96 25.86
C ARG A 172 27.38 7.11 24.40
N LEU A 173 26.54 7.84 23.67
CA LEU A 173 26.84 8.25 22.30
C LEU A 173 27.87 9.37 22.33
N PRO A 174 28.98 9.27 21.57
CA PRO A 174 29.90 10.39 21.44
C PRO A 174 29.17 11.55 20.76
N LEU A 175 29.10 12.71 21.43
CA LEU A 175 28.70 13.94 20.78
C LEU A 175 29.70 14.19 19.67
N SER A 176 29.25 14.15 18.42
CA SER A 176 30.12 14.42 17.28
C SER A 176 30.63 15.86 17.40
N GLU A 177 31.95 16.06 17.59
CA GLU A 177 32.61 17.38 17.60
C GLU A 177 32.52 18.13 16.28
#